data_AF-A0A4Q3CWY4-F1
#
_entry.id   AF-A0A4Q3CWY4-F1
#
_cell.length_a   1.000
_cell.length_b   1.000
_cell.length_c   1.000
_cell.angle_alpha   90.00
_cell.angle_beta   90.00
_cell.angle_gamma   90.00
#
_symmetry.space_group_name_H-M   'P 1'
#
loop_
_entity.id
_entity.type
_entity.pdbx_description
1 polymer ?
#
loop_
_entity_poly.entity_id
_entity_poly.type
_entity_poly.pdbx_seq_one_letter_code
_entity_poly.pdbx_strand_id
1 'polypeptide(L)'
;MIDYFSQHQDYLFYALAGICLLVELTLLGISGPLLFVALGSLLTGIFISLGLVHAFSVAIVLVAGLSVSSAALLWGPLKKLQNKEVGPETSSDMVGKVLIVTAR
;
A
#
# COMPACT_ATOMS: atom_id res chain seq x y z
N MET A 1 -15.94 26.54 -11.70
CA MET A 1 -15.12 25.82 -10.71
C MET A 1 -15.62 24.39 -10.53
N ILE A 2 -16.93 24.16 -10.34
CA ILE A 2 -17.54 22.82 -10.32
C ILE A 2 -17.34 22.06 -11.65
N ASP A 3 -17.47 22.74 -12.80
CA ASP A 3 -17.33 22.09 -14.11
C ASP A 3 -15.91 21.59 -14.40
N TYR A 4 -14.89 22.26 -13.87
CA TYR A 4 -13.51 21.84 -14.04
C TYR A 4 -13.27 20.47 -13.38
N PHE A 5 -13.81 20.25 -12.18
CA PHE A 5 -13.75 18.95 -11.51
C PHE A 5 -14.60 17.88 -12.20
N SER A 6 -15.70 18.26 -12.85
CA SER A 6 -16.48 17.34 -13.68
C SER A 6 -15.74 16.92 -14.95
N GLN A 7 -14.85 17.77 -15.46
CA GLN A 7 -14.11 17.55 -16.70
C GLN A 7 -12.76 16.85 -16.48
N HIS A 8 -12.22 16.96 -15.26
CA HIS A 8 -10.91 16.47 -14.83
C HIS A 8 -11.02 15.52 -13.64
N GLN A 9 -11.92 14.54 -13.77
CA GLN A 9 -12.24 13.58 -12.72
C GLN A 9 -11.04 12.68 -12.37
N ASP A 10 -10.13 12.46 -13.33
CA ASP A 10 -8.89 11.69 -13.18
C ASP A 10 -7.93 12.29 -12.13
N TYR A 11 -7.78 13.62 -12.11
CA TYR A 11 -6.91 14.29 -11.14
C TYR A 11 -7.33 14.06 -9.69
N LEU A 12 -8.63 13.88 -9.43
CA LEU A 12 -9.13 13.54 -8.09
C LEU A 12 -8.62 12.17 -7.65
N PHE A 13 -8.67 11.17 -8.53
CA PHE A 13 -8.19 9.82 -8.24
C PHE A 13 -6.66 9.76 -8.13
N TYR A 14 -5.93 10.54 -8.91
CA TYR A 14 -4.47 10.65 -8.75
C TYR A 14 -4.07 11.34 -7.44
N ALA A 15 -4.77 12.42 -7.06
CA ALA A 15 -4.54 13.10 -5.79
C ALA A 15 -4.84 12.17 -4.60
N LEU A 16 -5.97 11.46 -4.65
CA LEU A 16 -6.33 10.47 -3.63
C LEU A 16 -5.27 9.36 -3.53
N ALA A 17 -4.81 8.84 -4.68
CA ALA A 17 -3.74 7.85 -4.70
C ALA A 17 -2.47 8.37 -4.03
N GLY A 18 -2.03 9.58 -4.39
CA GLY A 18 -0.84 10.20 -3.82
C GLY A 18 -0.95 10.41 -2.31
N ILE A 19 -2.09 10.92 -1.81
CA ILE A 19 -2.32 11.14 -0.38
C ILE A 19 -2.33 9.82 0.37
N CYS A 20 -3.07 8.81 -0.10
CA CYS A 20 -3.11 7.50 0.53
C CYS A 20 -1.72 6.86 0.59
N LEU A 21 -0.93 6.96 -0.48
CA LEU A 21 0.42 6.43 -0.55
C LEU A 21 1.37 7.18 0.41
N LEU A 22 1.27 8.51 0.44
CA LEU A 22 2.06 9.34 1.36
C LEU A 22 1.76 8.98 2.82
N VAL A 23 0.48 8.90 3.19
CA VAL A 23 0.06 8.53 4.55
C VAL A 23 0.50 7.11 4.91
N GLU A 24 0.36 6.14 4.00
CA GLU A 24 0.79 4.76 4.24
C GLU A 24 2.29 4.66 4.48
N LEU A 25 3.12 5.32 3.66
CA LEU A 25 4.57 5.26 3.80
C LEU A 25 5.09 6.05 5.01
N THR A 26 4.46 7.17 5.35
CA THR A 26 4.92 8.05 6.43
C THR A 26 4.42 7.63 7.81
N LEU A 27 3.19 7.14 7.91
CA LEU A 27 2.56 6.82 9.20
C LEU A 27 2.47 5.33 9.49
N LEU A 28 2.22 4.50 8.46
CA LEU A 28 1.87 3.09 8.64
C LEU A 28 2.99 2.11 8.29
N GLY A 29 4.06 2.57 7.63
CA GLY A 29 5.24 1.74 7.36
C GLY A 29 4.93 0.52 6.48
N ILE A 30 4.08 0.69 5.46
CA ILE A 30 3.64 -0.37 4.53
C ILE A 30 2.72 -1.41 5.19
N SER A 31 1.89 -1.07 6.18
CA SER A 31 0.87 -1.96 6.77
C SER A 31 -0.07 -2.63 5.76
N GLY A 32 -0.33 -1.99 4.62
CA GLY A 32 -1.07 -2.57 3.48
C GLY A 32 -2.42 -1.91 3.13
N PRO A 33 -3.33 -1.60 4.08
CA PRO A 33 -4.68 -1.15 3.76
C PRO A 33 -4.76 0.09 2.87
N LEU A 34 -4.06 1.19 3.17
CA LEU A 34 -4.10 2.40 2.33
C LEU A 34 -3.28 2.21 1.06
N LEU A 35 -2.27 1.33 1.06
CA LEU A 35 -1.52 0.97 -0.15
C LEU A 35 -2.45 0.43 -1.24
N PHE A 36 -3.36 -0.49 -0.90
CA PHE A 36 -4.28 -1.07 -1.88
C PHE A 36 -5.37 -0.09 -2.32
N VAL A 37 -5.79 0.82 -1.44
CA VAL A 37 -6.65 1.95 -1.82
C VAL A 37 -5.94 2.88 -2.81
N ALA A 38 -4.67 3.20 -2.55
CA ALA A 38 -3.86 4.01 -3.44
C ALA A 38 -3.68 3.37 -4.82
N LEU A 39 -3.41 2.06 -4.88
CA LEU A 39 -3.29 1.31 -6.13
C LEU A 39 -4.60 1.27 -6.93
N GLY A 40 -5.72 0.99 -6.26
CA GLY A 40 -7.04 1.00 -6.92
C GLY A 40 -7.39 2.39 -7.46
N SER A 41 -7.08 3.44 -6.69
CA SER A 41 -7.28 4.84 -7.10
C SER A 41 -6.39 5.22 -8.29
N LEU A 42 -5.12 4.84 -8.26
CA LEU A 42 -4.18 5.12 -9.35
C LEU A 42 -4.62 4.45 -10.66
N LEU A 43 -4.97 3.17 -10.60
CA LEU A 43 -5.47 2.45 -11.77
C LEU A 43 -6.79 3.05 -12.27
N THR A 44 -7.71 3.41 -11.38
CA THR A 44 -8.96 4.07 -11.78
C THR A 44 -8.70 5.41 -12.48
N GLY A 45 -7.75 6.21 -11.98
CA GLY A 45 -7.29 7.43 -12.65
C GLY A 45 -6.80 7.16 -14.06
N ILE A 46 -5.98 6.11 -14.25
CA ILE A 46 -5.48 5.71 -15.58
C ILE A 46 -6.62 5.34 -16.52
N PHE A 47 -7.61 4.57 -16.05
CA PHE A 47 -8.77 4.18 -16.86
C PHE A 47 -9.61 5.40 -17.29
N ILE A 48 -9.76 6.40 -16.42
CA ILE A 48 -10.46 7.65 -16.74
C ILE A 48 -9.62 8.47 -17.75
N SER A 49 -8.31 8.61 -17.55
CA SER A 49 -7.44 9.33 -18.48
C SER A 49 -7.37 8.69 -19.87
N LEU A 50 -7.56 7.36 -19.96
CA LEU A 50 -7.69 6.64 -21.24
C LEU A 50 -9.08 6.79 -21.90
N GLY A 51 -10.04 7.45 -21.24
CA GLY A 51 -11.40 7.58 -21.73
C GLY A 51 -12.23 6.28 -21.66
N LEU A 52 -11.83 5.31 -20.83
CA LEU A 52 -12.58 4.05 -20.66
C LEU A 52 -13.75 4.20 -19.68
N VAL A 53 -13.66 5.15 -18.75
CA VAL A 53 -14.65 5.37 -17.70
C VAL A 53 -15.04 6.85 -17.67
N HIS A 54 -16.32 7.13 -17.91
CA HIS A 54 -16.88 8.49 -17.92
C HIS A 54 -17.84 8.75 -16.75
N ALA A 55 -18.47 7.71 -16.22
CA ALA A 55 -19.44 7.84 -15.14
C ALA A 55 -18.76 7.74 -13.77
N PHE A 56 -19.01 8.72 -12.90
CA PHE A 56 -18.48 8.75 -11.54
C PHE A 56 -18.85 7.51 -10.71
N SER A 57 -20.09 7.02 -10.82
CA SER A 57 -20.53 5.81 -10.12
C SER A 57 -19.73 4.57 -10.53
N VAL A 58 -19.38 4.45 -11.82
CA VAL A 58 -18.55 3.35 -12.32
C VAL A 58 -17.13 3.47 -11.79
N ALA A 59 -16.57 4.69 -11.73
CA ALA A 59 -15.25 4.92 -11.16
C ALA A 59 -15.15 4.49 -9.69
N ILE A 60 -16.18 4.74 -8.87
CA ILE A 60 -16.21 4.29 -7.46
C ILE A 60 -16.18 2.76 -7.38
N VAL A 61 -17.00 2.07 -8.18
CA VAL A 61 -17.02 0.60 -8.20
C VAL A 61 -15.67 0.06 -8.68
N LEU A 62 -15.06 0.71 -9.67
CA LEU A 62 -13.75 0.33 -10.19
C LEU A 62 -12.65 0.50 -9.13
N VAL A 63 -12.66 1.62 -8.39
CA VAL A 63 -11.70 1.87 -7.29
C VAL A 63 -11.79 0.77 -6.24
N ALA A 64 -13.02 0.47 -5.78
CA ALA A 64 -13.25 -0.53 -4.75
C ALA A 64 -12.86 -1.93 -5.25
N GLY A 65 -13.28 -2.30 -6.45
CA GLY A 65 -12.97 -3.58 -7.07
C GLY A 65 -11.47 -3.79 -7.28
N LEU A 66 -10.76 -2.78 -7.79
CA LEU A 66 -9.31 -2.85 -8.00
C LEU A 66 -8.52 -2.84 -6.68
N SER A 67 -8.98 -2.09 -5.67
CA SER A 67 -8.37 -2.15 -4.33
C SER A 67 -8.52 -3.52 -3.68
N VAL A 68 -9.71 -4.12 -3.74
CA VAL A 68 -9.92 -5.48 -3.21
C VAL A 68 -9.13 -6.51 -4.00
N SER A 69 -9.13 -6.41 -5.32
CA SER A 69 -8.39 -7.34 -6.20
C SER A 69 -6.89 -7.25 -5.97
N SER A 70 -6.34 -6.04 -5.88
CA SER A 70 -4.92 -5.84 -5.58
C SER A 70 -4.57 -6.33 -4.18
N ALA A 71 -5.40 -6.06 -3.17
CA ALA A 71 -5.21 -6.63 -1.83
C ALA A 71 -5.20 -8.18 -1.88
N ALA A 72 -6.18 -8.81 -2.51
CA ALA A 72 -6.24 -10.27 -2.60
C ALA A 72 -4.98 -10.88 -3.25
N LEU A 73 -4.43 -10.23 -4.29
CA LEU A 73 -3.24 -10.70 -5.02
C LEU A 73 -1.92 -10.41 -4.30
N LEU A 74 -1.77 -9.22 -3.70
CA LEU A 74 -0.50 -8.70 -3.22
C LEU A 74 -0.34 -8.79 -1.69
N TRP A 75 -1.40 -9.04 -0.92
CA TRP A 75 -1.35 -9.08 0.54
C TRP A 75 -0.45 -10.20 1.07
N GLY A 76 -0.55 -11.39 0.47
CA GLY A 76 0.31 -12.54 0.80
C GLY A 76 1.81 -12.23 0.63
N PRO A 77 2.27 -11.82 -0.56
CA PRO A 77 3.69 -11.49 -0.76
C PRO A 77 4.12 -10.27 0.06
N LEU A 78 3.26 -9.26 0.25
CA LEU A 78 3.57 -8.09 1.07
C LEU A 78 3.85 -8.49 2.53
N LYS A 79 3.00 -9.33 3.11
CA LYS A 79 3.22 -9.88 4.45
C LYS A 79 4.50 -10.68 4.55
N LYS A 80 4.90 -11.40 3.50
CA LYS A 80 6.18 -12.14 3.47
C LYS A 80 7.38 -11.20 3.48
N LEU A 81 7.29 -10.04 2.82
CA LEU A 81 8.34 -9.03 2.82
C LEU A 81 8.44 -8.31 4.18
N GLN A 82 7.30 -8.05 4.83
CA GLN A 82 7.25 -7.47 6.17
C GLN A 82 7.73 -8.45 7.25
N ASN A 83 7.25 -9.69 7.21
CA ASN A 83 7.58 -10.74 8.17
C ASN A 83 8.85 -11.48 7.80
N LYS A 84 9.81 -10.82 7.15
CA LYS A 84 11.14 -11.38 7.00
C LYS A 84 11.79 -11.38 8.39
N GLU A 85 11.47 -12.39 9.16
CA GLU A 85 12.11 -12.67 10.43
C GLU A 85 13.62 -12.68 10.16
N VAL A 86 14.32 -11.78 10.84
CA VAL A 86 15.75 -11.97 11.08
C VAL A 86 15.80 -13.24 11.90
N GLY A 87 16.05 -14.38 11.24
CA GLY A 87 16.23 -15.65 11.92
C GLY A 87 17.24 -15.45 13.05
N PRO A 88 17.12 -16.18 14.18
CA PRO A 88 17.97 -15.96 15.34
C PRO A 88 19.42 -15.84 14.88
N GLU A 89 20.06 -14.73 15.22
CA GLU A 89 21.44 -14.40 14.83
C GLU A 89 22.41 -15.45 15.40
N THR A 90 22.51 -16.62 14.76
CA THR A 90 23.39 -17.71 15.19
C THR A 90 24.85 -17.43 14.84
N SER A 91 25.12 -16.28 14.22
CA SER A 91 26.47 -15.78 13.92
C SER A 91 27.18 -15.26 15.18
N SER A 92 26.46 -15.01 16.28
CA SER A 92 27.11 -14.57 17.51
C SER A 92 27.80 -15.75 18.19
N ASP A 93 29.12 -15.63 18.36
CA ASP A 93 29.98 -16.64 19.00
C ASP A 93 29.68 -16.83 20.51
N MET A 94 28.70 -16.09 21.05
CA MET A 94 28.18 -16.21 22.42
C MET A 94 26.86 -17.00 22.49
N VAL A 95 26.18 -17.29 21.37
CA VAL A 95 24.94 -18.08 21.35
C VAL A 95 25.26 -19.51 21.77
N GLY A 96 24.62 -19.99 22.84
CA GLY A 96 24.81 -21.34 23.38
C GLY A 96 26.02 -21.53 24.31
N LYS A 97 26.78 -20.46 24.63
CA LYS A 97 27.87 -20.54 25.61
C LYS A 97 27.41 -20.07 27.00
N VAL A 98 27.77 -20.82 28.04
CA VAL A 98 27.57 -20.44 29.45
C VAL A 98 28.75 -19.56 29.87
N LEU A 99 28.48 -18.31 30.24
CA LEU A 99 29.49 -17.36 30.66
C LEU A 99 29.57 -17.34 32.18
N ILE A 100 30.78 -17.45 32.70
CA ILE A 100 31.05 -17.32 34.13
C ILE A 100 31.15 -15.82 34.43
N VAL A 101 30.14 -15.26 35.10
CA VAL A 101 30.18 -13.85 35.51
C VAL A 101 30.81 -13.76 36.90
N THR A 102 31.92 -13.04 36.99
CA THR A 102 32.48 -12.64 38.29
C THR A 102 31.97 -11.23 38.55
N ALA A 103 31.04 -11.07 39.49
CA ALA A 103 30.63 -9.75 39.97
C ALA A 103 31.75 -9.16 40.82
N ARG A 104 32.16 -7.92 40.54
CA ARG A 104 33.12 -7.14 41.33
C ARG A 104 32.38 -6.13 42.20
#